data_AF-A0A944GQY1-F1
#
_entry.id   AF-A0A944GQY1-F1
#
_cell.length_a   1.000
_cell.length_b   1.000
_cell.length_c   1.000
_cell.angle_alpha   90.00
_cell.angle_beta   90.00
_cell.angle_gamma   90.00
#
_symmetry.space_group_name_H-M   'P 1'
#
loop_
_entity.id
_entity.type
_entity.pdbx_description
1 polymer ?
#
loop_
_entity_poly.entity_id
_entity_poly.type
_entity_poly.pdbx_seq_one_letter_code
_entity_poly.pdbx_strand_id
1 'polypeptide(L)' 'CFAVAWPVNIAKSLRARTAKGRSVAFEFCVLLGYFFGIAAKLVDDHLSYVVVFYVINTLMVLIDIALYYRNVRLDKLAQR' A
#
# COMPACT_ATOMS: atom_id res chain seq x y z
N CYS A 1 0.06 13.35 7.73
CA CYS A 1 1.01 13.21 6.61
C CYS A 1 0.83 11.82 6.03
N PHE A 2 0.14 11.69 4.89
CA PHE A 2 -0.26 10.39 4.33
C PHE A 2 0.96 9.50 4.03
N ALA A 3 2.02 10.05 3.42
CA ALA A 3 3.22 9.30 3.00
C ALA A 3 3.93 8.49 4.10
N VAL A 4 3.85 8.92 5.36
CA VAL A 4 4.54 8.27 6.48
C VAL A 4 3.74 7.08 7.04
N ALA A 5 2.44 6.99 6.73
CA ALA A 5 1.60 5.91 7.23
C ALA A 5 2.04 4.53 6.71
N TRP A 6 2.37 4.43 5.42
CA TRP A 6 2.79 3.18 4.76
C TRP A 6 4.11 2.59 5.25
N PRO A 7 5.23 3.34 5.38
CA PRO A 7 6.47 2.77 5.89
C PRO A 7 6.34 2.31 7.35
N VAL A 8 5.56 3.01 8.17
CA VAL A 8 5.25 2.59 9.54
C VAL A 8 4.43 1.30 9.56
N ASN A 9 3.46 1.20 8.65
CA ASN A 9 2.63 -0.01 8.49
C ASN A 9 3.46 -1.21 8.00
N ILE A 10 4.35 -1.01 7.04
CA ILE A 10 5.30 -2.03 6.56
C ILE A 10 6.20 -2.50 7.71
N ALA A 11 6.77 -1.57 8.48
CA ALA A 11 7.62 -1.90 9.62
C ALA A 11 6.86 -2.69 10.70
N LYS A 12 5.61 -2.30 11.01
CA LYS A 12 4.72 -3.07 11.89
C LYS A 12 4.42 -4.46 11.33
N SER A 13 4.12 -4.56 10.03
CA SER A 13 3.85 -5.83 9.35
C SER A 13 5.04 -6.79 9.47
N LEU A 14 6.25 -6.29 9.23
CA LEU A 14 7.49 -7.05 9.33
C LEU A 14 7.79 -7.50 10.77
N ARG A 15 7.53 -6.63 11.76
CA ARG A 15 7.81 -6.93 13.18
C ARG A 15 6.76 -7.85 13.80
N ALA A 16 5.48 -7.66 13.48
CA ALA A 16 4.38 -8.43 14.04
C ALA A 16 4.28 -9.84 13.43
N ARG A 17 4.71 -10.03 12.17
CA ARG A 17 4.64 -11.30 11.42
C ARG A 17 3.25 -11.95 11.37
N THR A 18 2.20 -11.16 11.61
CA THR A 18 0.81 -11.58 11.56
C THR A 18 0.02 -10.56 10.74
N ALA A 19 -1.02 -11.04 10.06
CA ALA A 19 -1.93 -10.24 9.24
C ALA A 19 -3.25 -9.94 9.99
N LYS A 20 -3.42 -10.44 11.21
CA LYS A 20 -4.64 -10.27 12.01
C LYS A 20 -4.89 -8.80 12.38
N GLY A 21 -6.12 -8.33 12.20
CA GLY A 21 -6.58 -6.99 12.59
C GLY A 21 -6.28 -5.88 11.57
N ARG A 22 -5.80 -6.23 10.37
CA ARG A 22 -5.42 -5.27 9.34
C ARG A 22 -6.37 -5.30 8.14
N SER A 23 -6.84 -4.12 7.70
CA SER A 23 -7.81 -3.99 6.60
C SER A 23 -7.12 -3.72 5.26
N VAL A 24 -6.93 -4.78 4.46
CA VAL A 24 -6.39 -4.67 3.09
C VAL A 24 -7.36 -4.02 2.13
N ALA A 25 -8.66 -4.09 2.40
CA ALA A 25 -9.68 -3.40 1.61
C ALA A 25 -9.45 -1.88 1.61
N PHE A 26 -9.00 -1.31 2.73
CA PHE A 26 -8.63 0.11 2.80
C PHE A 26 -7.43 0.43 1.89
N GLU A 27 -6.40 -0.43 1.89
CA GLU A 27 -5.22 -0.28 1.03
C GLU A 27 -5.60 -0.35 -0.47
N PHE A 28 -6.55 -1.20 -0.85
CA PHE A 28 -7.09 -1.24 -2.22
C PHE A 28 -7.87 0.02 -2.60
N CYS A 29 -8.68 0.57 -1.70
CA CYS A 29 -9.36 1.85 -1.94
C CYS A 29 -8.37 3.00 -2.19
N VAL A 30 -7.27 3.03 -1.43
CA VAL A 30 -6.19 4.02 -1.64
C VAL A 30 -5.53 3.82 -3.01
N LEU A 31 -5.24 2.57 -3.39
CA LEU A 31 -4.69 2.23 -4.71
C LEU A 31 -5.59 2.72 -5.86
N LEU A 32 -6.89 2.49 -5.75
CA LEU A 32 -7.88 2.98 -6.72
C LEU A 32 -7.87 4.52 -6.79
N GLY A 33 -7.85 5.19 -5.64
CA GLY A 33 -7.74 6.66 -5.58
C GLY A 33 -6.48 7.19 -6.27
N TYR A 34 -5.33 6.52 -6.09
CA TYR A 34 -4.10 6.86 -6.79
C TYR A 34 -4.16 6.59 -8.30
N PHE A 35 -4.81 5.51 -8.71
CA PHE A 35 -5.00 5.21 -10.12
C PHE A 35 -5.84 6.29 -10.82
N PHE A 36 -6.95 6.72 -10.20
CA PHE A 36 -7.77 7.82 -10.71
C PHE A 36 -7.02 9.16 -10.69
N GLY A 37 -6.23 9.44 -9.67
CA GLY A 37 -5.42 10.66 -9.59
C GLY A 37 -4.34 10.74 -10.67
N ILE A 38 -3.66 9.62 -10.95
CA ILE A 38 -2.68 9.51 -12.04
C ILE A 38 -3.38 9.62 -13.39
N ALA A 39 -4.51 8.93 -13.59
CA ALA A 39 -5.29 9.00 -14.83
C ALA A 39 -5.78 10.43 -15.13
N ALA A 40 -6.31 11.13 -14.12
CA ALA A 40 -6.71 12.54 -14.26
C ALA A 40 -5.52 13.42 -14.66
N LYS A 41 -4.32 13.16 -14.10
CA LYS A 41 -3.10 13.90 -14.45
C LYS A 41 -2.53 13.59 -15.82
N LEU A 42 -2.73 12.37 -16.33
CA LEU A 42 -2.38 12.00 -17.70
C LEU A 42 -3.31 12.67 -18.72
N VAL A 43 -4.59 12.88 -18.37
CA VAL A 43 -5.55 13.60 -19.22
C VAL A 43 -5.28 15.11 -19.24
N ASP A 44 -4.79 15.67 -18.14
CA ASP A 44 -4.54 17.11 -17.97
C ASP A 44 -3.20 17.59 -18.59
N ASP A 45 -2.38 16.67 -19.13
CA ASP A 45 -1.04 16.86 -19.75
C ASP A 45 0.01 17.65 -18.91
N HIS A 46 -0.38 18.10 -17.73
CA HIS A 46 0.48 18.74 -16.73
C HIS A 46 1.11 17.69 -15.82
N LEU A 47 2.15 17.03 -16.33
CA LEU A 47 3.03 16.15 -15.56
C LEU A 47 3.89 16.97 -14.57
N SER A 48 3.31 17.26 -13.41
CA SER A 48 4.04 17.87 -12.29
C SER A 48 4.84 16.82 -11.51
N TYR A 49 5.87 17.27 -10.78
CA TYR A 49 6.66 16.44 -9.85
C TYR A 49 5.80 15.64 -8.84
N VAL A 50 4.58 16.10 -8.57
CA VAL A 50 3.59 15.42 -7.72
C VAL A 50 3.30 13.98 -8.20
N VAL A 51 3.32 13.71 -9.51
CA VAL A 51 3.07 12.35 -10.05
C VAL A 51 4.12 11.35 -9.58
N VAL A 52 5.39 11.77 -9.42
CA VAL A 52 6.46 10.91 -8.89
C VAL A 52 6.13 10.45 -7.46
N PHE A 53 5.59 11.34 -6.61
CA PHE A 53 5.14 10.97 -5.27
C PHE A 53 3.93 10.03 -5.28
N TYR A 54 3.03 10.15 -6.26
CA TYR A 54 1.93 9.19 -6.44
C TYR A 54 2.45 7.80 -6.82
N VAL A 55 3.43 7.72 -7.73
CA VAL A 55 4.06 6.45 -8.12
C VAL A 55 4.79 5.82 -6.92
N ILE A 56 5.59 6.59 -6.18
CA ILE A 56 6.28 6.08 -5.00
C ILE A 56 5.29 5.57 -3.94
N ASN A 57 4.23 6.34 -3.64
CA ASN A 57 3.20 5.87 -2.69
C ASN A 57 2.51 4.60 -3.18
N THR A 58 2.22 4.50 -4.48
CA THR A 58 1.60 3.31 -5.08
C THR A 58 2.50 2.08 -4.91
N LEU A 59 3.81 2.23 -5.14
CA LEU A 59 4.79 1.16 -4.92
C LEU A 59 4.87 0.77 -3.43
N MET A 60 4.83 1.73 -2.51
CA MET A 60 4.83 1.45 -1.08
C MET A 60 3.59 0.67 -0.64
N VAL A 61 2.39 1.07 -1.12
CA VAL A 61 1.15 0.34 -0.86
C VAL A 61 1.22 -1.09 -1.42
N LEU A 62 1.77 -1.27 -2.63
CA LEU A 62 1.95 -2.59 -3.23
C LEU A 62 2.87 -3.49 -2.40
N ILE A 63 4.00 -2.97 -1.91
CA ILE A 63 4.91 -3.72 -1.04
C ILE A 63 4.21 -4.14 0.25
N ASP A 64 3.40 -3.25 0.82
CA ASP A 64 2.66 -3.49 2.06
C ASP A 64 1.59 -4.59 1.88
N ILE A 65 0.85 -4.57 0.76
CA ILE A 65 -0.09 -5.63 0.38
C ILE A 65 0.65 -6.96 0.15
N ALA A 66 1.80 -6.95 -0.52
CA ALA A 66 2.60 -8.15 -0.73
C ALA A 66 3.07 -8.76 0.60
N LEU A 67 3.49 -7.91 1.55
CA LEU A 67 3.83 -8.32 2.91
C LEU A 67 2.62 -8.83 3.69
N TYR A 68 1.44 -8.25 3.50
CA TYR A 68 0.21 -8.78 4.06
C TYR A 68 -0.05 -10.22 3.61
N TYR A 69 0.01 -10.51 2.30
CA TYR A 69 -0.19 -11.87 1.79
C TYR A 69 0.85 -12.85 2.34
N ARG A 70 2.11 -12.40 2.49
CA ARG A 70 3.16 -13.18 3.15
C ARG A 70 2.80 -13.50 4.60
N ASN A 71 2.35 -12.51 5.37
CA ASN A 71 1.97 -12.70 6.77
C ASN A 71 0.70 -13.57 6.93
N VAL A 72 -0.27 -13.46 6.03
CA VAL A 72 -1.44 -14.36 6.01
C VAL A 72 -1.00 -15.81 5.82
N ARG A 73 0.00 -16.06 4.96
CA ARG A 73 0.55 -17.41 4.76
C ARG A 73 1.28 -17.91 6.01
N LEU A 74 2.01 -17.04 6.71
CA LEU A 74 2.65 -17.38 7.98
C LEU A 74 1.62 -17.69 9.08
N ASP A 75 0.56 -16.89 9.20
CA ASP A 75 -0.53 -17.13 10.15
C ASP A 75 -1.22 -18.49 9.88
N LYS A 76 -1.47 -18.83 8.60
CA LYS A 76 -2.04 -20.13 8.21
C LYS A 76 -1.13 -21.32 8.55
N LEU A 77 0.19 -21.13 8.46
CA LEU A 77 1.16 -22.17 8.85
C LEU A 77 1.25 -22.31 10.37
N ALA A 78 1.14 -21.22 11.13
CA ALA A 78 1.17 -21.24 12.59
C ALA A 78 -0.13 -21.80 13.24
N GLN A 79 -1.24 -21.86 12.49
CA GLN A 79 -2.49 -22.51 12.92
C GLN A 79 -2.57 -24.00 12.56
N ARG A 80 -1.59 -24.56 11.87
CA ARG A 80 -1.45 -26.00 11.61
C ARG A 80 -0.57 -26.64 12.68
#